data_AF-X1DW61-F1
#
_entry.id   AF-X1DW61-F1
#
_cell.length_a   1.000
_cell.length_b   1.000
_cell.length_c   1.000
_cell.angle_alpha   90.00
_cell.angle_beta   90.00
_cell.angle_gamma   90.00
#
_symmetry.space_group_name_H-M   'P 1'
#
loop_
_entity.id
_entity.type
_entity.pdbx_description
1 polymer ?
#
loop_
_entity_poly.entity_id
_entity_poly.type
_entity_poly.pdbx_seq_one_letter_code
_entity_poly.pdbx_strand_id
1 'polypeptide(L)'
;MQCPKCGTENPDDVQICSTCGYVLKSDVADKPVAKPKTSRLAIASFVLSFLTTVAYIFAGIPAIILSIISIFRIRRSGGKLKGKPLAIAGIVISILLMSG
;
A
#
# COMPACT_ATOMS: atom_id res chain seq x y z
N MET A 1 49.48 1.16 -21.67
CA MET A 1 49.80 2.27 -20.73
C MET A 1 50.82 1.86 -19.66
N GLN A 2 51.72 2.78 -19.27
CA GLN A 2 52.62 2.57 -18.12
C GLN A 2 51.91 2.83 -16.78
N CYS A 3 52.17 1.94 -15.80
CA CYS A 3 51.63 2.11 -14.46
C CYS A 3 52.37 3.26 -13.73
N PRO A 4 51.67 4.29 -13.21
CA PRO A 4 52.31 5.42 -12.53
C PRO A 4 52.91 5.05 -11.17
N LYS A 5 52.52 3.89 -10.59
CA LYS A 5 53.01 3.44 -9.29
C LYS A 5 54.29 2.61 -9.36
N CYS A 6 54.45 1.77 -10.38
CA CYS A 6 55.56 0.82 -10.47
C CYS A 6 56.30 0.84 -11.82
N GLY A 7 55.82 1.61 -12.80
CA GLY A 7 56.45 1.77 -14.11
C GLY A 7 56.19 0.64 -15.12
N THR A 8 55.60 -0.49 -14.72
CA THR A 8 55.34 -1.61 -15.65
C THR A 8 54.39 -1.21 -16.78
N GLU A 9 54.73 -1.58 -18.02
CA GLU A 9 53.82 -1.50 -19.16
C GLU A 9 52.68 -2.50 -19.03
N ASN A 10 51.46 -2.00 -19.09
CA ASN A 10 50.24 -2.80 -19.10
C ASN A 10 49.44 -2.49 -20.38
N PRO A 11 48.62 -3.42 -20.87
CA PRO A 11 47.65 -3.16 -21.94
C PRO A 11 46.69 -1.99 -21.59
N ASP A 12 46.04 -1.38 -22.58
CA ASP A 12 45.16 -0.21 -22.34
C ASP A 12 43.75 -0.60 -21.85
N ASP A 13 43.41 -1.89 -21.87
CA ASP A 13 42.13 -2.47 -21.47
C ASP A 13 42.12 -3.05 -20.04
N VAL A 14 43.29 -3.12 -19.37
CA VAL A 14 43.36 -3.66 -18.01
C VAL A 14 43.03 -2.61 -16.95
N GLN A 15 42.12 -2.97 -16.05
CA GLN A 15 41.68 -2.11 -14.94
C GLN A 15 42.69 -2.08 -13.79
N ILE A 16 43.50 -3.14 -13.63
CA ILE A 16 44.44 -3.32 -12.52
C ILE A 16 45.80 -3.72 -13.08
N CYS A 17 46.86 -3.13 -12.52
CA CYS A 17 48.24 -3.43 -12.84
C CYS A 17 48.58 -4.87 -12.43
N SER A 18 49.06 -5.65 -13.39
CA SER A 18 49.43 -7.06 -13.22
C SER A 18 50.56 -7.31 -12.21
N THR A 19 51.43 -6.32 -11.98
CA THR A 19 52.62 -6.47 -11.12
C THR A 19 52.41 -5.99 -9.69
N CYS A 20 51.78 -4.82 -9.50
CA CYS A 20 51.71 -4.17 -8.19
C CYS A 20 50.28 -3.98 -7.65
N GLY A 21 49.26 -4.39 -8.42
CA GLY A 21 47.85 -4.29 -8.04
C GLY A 21 47.26 -2.88 -8.05
N TYR A 22 47.96 -1.89 -8.63
CA TYR A 22 47.44 -0.52 -8.77
C TYR A 22 46.27 -0.46 -9.77
N VAL A 23 45.17 0.19 -9.42
CA VAL A 23 44.01 0.37 -10.32
C VAL A 23 44.35 1.42 -11.38
N LEU A 24 44.47 1.01 -12.64
CA LEU A 24 44.85 1.85 -13.78
C LEU A 24 43.65 2.55 -14.43
N LYS A 25 42.48 1.92 -14.37
CA LYS A 25 41.21 2.45 -14.87
C LYS A 25 40.10 1.93 -13.97
N SER A 26 39.13 2.79 -13.66
CA SER A 26 37.90 2.39 -12.95
C SER A 26 36.75 2.56 -13.92
N ASP A 27 36.40 1.51 -14.65
CA ASP A 27 35.18 1.44 -15.47
C ASP A 27 33.94 1.21 -14.59
N VAL A 28 33.89 1.82 -13.41
CA VAL A 28 32.61 2.10 -12.76
C VAL A 28 32.04 3.31 -13.49
N ALA A 29 31.67 3.09 -14.75
CA ALA A 29 30.73 3.96 -15.43
C ALA A 29 29.54 4.08 -14.48
N ASP A 30 29.32 5.31 -14.01
CA ASP A 30 28.22 5.72 -13.17
C ASP A 30 26.92 5.40 -13.91
N LYS A 31 26.48 4.13 -13.84
CA LYS A 31 25.19 3.72 -14.34
C LYS A 31 24.20 4.44 -13.45
N PRO A 32 23.39 5.38 -13.97
CA PRO A 32 22.44 6.10 -13.15
C PRO A 32 21.48 5.07 -12.56
N VAL A 33 21.65 4.78 -11.28
CA VAL A 33 20.77 3.89 -10.53
C VAL A 33 19.41 4.60 -10.50
N ALA A 34 18.50 4.15 -11.35
CA ALA A 34 17.18 4.73 -11.48
C ALA A 34 16.49 4.68 -10.12
N LYS A 35 16.27 5.84 -9.51
CA LYS A 35 15.58 5.93 -8.22
C LYS A 35 14.17 5.34 -8.36
N PRO A 36 13.75 4.43 -7.46
CA PRO A 36 12.43 3.82 -7.54
C PRO A 36 11.36 4.91 -7.40
N LYS A 37 10.41 4.96 -8.34
CA LYS A 37 9.26 5.87 -8.31
C LYS A 37 8.05 5.09 -7.81
N THR A 38 7.34 5.63 -6.81
CA THR A 38 6.10 5.04 -6.29
C THR A 38 5.03 5.02 -7.37
N SER A 39 4.32 3.89 -7.52
CA SER A 39 3.26 3.76 -8.51
C SER A 39 2.06 4.65 -8.13
N ARG A 40 1.45 5.31 -9.12
CA ARG A 40 0.25 6.15 -8.89
C ARG A 40 -0.91 5.33 -8.35
N LEU A 41 -0.97 4.06 -8.71
CA LEU A 41 -1.99 3.13 -8.23
C LEU A 41 -1.84 2.84 -6.73
N ALA A 42 -0.60 2.71 -6.22
CA ALA A 42 -0.38 2.55 -4.79
C ALA A 42 -0.90 3.76 -4.00
N ILE A 43 -0.62 4.97 -4.49
CA ILE A 43 -1.11 6.22 -3.88
C ILE A 43 -2.65 6.26 -3.93
N ALA A 44 -3.26 5.95 -5.08
CA ALA A 44 -4.71 5.93 -5.23
C ALA A 44 -5.38 4.92 -4.27
N SER A 45 -4.82 3.71 -4.15
CA SER A 45 -5.34 2.68 -3.23
C SER A 45 -5.23 3.09 -1.76
N PHE A 46 -4.12 3.76 -1.39
CA PHE A 46 -3.91 4.26 -0.03
C PHE A 46 -4.90 5.37 0.31
N VAL A 47 -5.07 6.35 -0.58
CA VAL A 47 -6.02 7.45 -0.41
C VAL A 47 -7.45 6.92 -0.30
N LEU A 48 -7.84 5.97 -1.14
CA LEU A 48 -9.18 5.39 -1.11
C LEU A 48 -9.44 4.59 0.18
N SER A 49 -8.46 3.80 0.65
CA SER A 49 -8.55 3.08 1.92
C SER A 49 -8.69 4.02 3.12
N PHE A 50 -7.96 5.14 3.12
CA PHE A 50 -8.07 6.14 4.18
C PHE A 50 -9.44 6.84 4.16
N LEU A 51 -9.90 7.28 2.99
CA LEU A 51 -11.21 7.94 2.82
C LEU A 51 -12.37 7.03 3.27
N THR A 52 -12.35 5.76 2.89
CA THR A 52 -13.39 4.79 3.28
C THR A 52 -13.40 4.53 4.78
N THR A 53 -12.23 4.39 5.39
CA THR A 53 -12.10 4.21 6.85
C THR A 53 -12.65 5.42 7.61
N VAL A 54 -12.28 6.63 7.19
CA VAL A 54 -12.77 7.88 7.80
C VAL A 54 -14.29 7.99 7.64
N ALA A 55 -14.81 7.77 6.43
CA ALA A 55 -16.24 7.81 6.16
C ALA A 55 -17.01 6.78 7.02
N TYR A 56 -16.47 5.57 7.18
CA TYR A 56 -17.09 4.54 8.03
C TYR A 56 -17.08 4.91 9.50
N ILE A 57 -16.03 5.55 10.02
CA ILE A 57 -16.00 5.99 11.42
C ILE A 57 -17.05 7.08 11.66
N PHE A 58 -17.13 8.08 10.77
CA PHE A 58 -18.06 9.19 10.93
C PHE A 58 -19.52 8.81 10.65
N ALA A 59 -19.79 7.96 9.66
CA ALA A 59 -21.15 7.51 9.34
C ALA A 59 -21.59 6.27 10.12
N GLY A 60 -20.66 5.37 10.43
CA GLY A 60 -20.95 4.08 11.05
C GLY A 60 -21.35 4.19 12.52
N ILE A 61 -20.65 5.02 13.31
CA ILE A 61 -21.01 5.23 14.72
C ILE A 61 -22.47 5.72 14.87
N PRO A 62 -22.91 6.82 14.23
CA PRO A 62 -24.30 7.26 14.32
C PRO A 62 -25.28 6.25 13.73
N ALA A 63 -24.92 5.54 12.65
CA ALA A 63 -25.77 4.49 12.08
C ALA A 63 -26.00 3.32 13.05
N ILE A 64 -24.96 2.87 13.75
CA ILE A 64 -25.05 1.81 14.77
C ILE A 64 -25.93 2.28 15.93
N ILE A 65 -25.73 3.51 16.41
CA ILE A 65 -26.54 4.08 17.50
C ILE A 65 -28.02 4.14 17.10
N LEU A 66 -28.34 4.69 15.93
CA LEU A 66 -29.71 4.76 15.42
C LEU A 66 -30.33 3.38 15.21
N SER A 67 -29.54 2.42 14.74
CA SER A 67 -29.96 1.02 14.58
C SER A 67 -30.37 0.42 15.93
N ILE A 68 -29.52 0.54 16.96
CA ILE A 68 -29.80 0.06 18.33
C ILE A 68 -31.05 0.73 18.90
N ILE A 69 -31.16 2.06 18.76
CA ILE A 69 -32.36 2.81 19.22
C ILE A 69 -33.61 2.30 18.52
N SER A 70 -33.55 2.01 17.21
CA SER A 70 -34.70 1.48 16.46
C SER A 70 -35.15 0.12 16.99
N ILE A 71 -34.20 -0.79 17.27
CA ILE A 71 -34.49 -2.13 17.80
C ILE A 71 -35.12 -2.02 19.19
N PHE A 72 -34.58 -1.15 20.04
CA PHE A 72 -35.11 -0.95 21.40
C PHE A 72 -36.51 -0.34 21.36
N ARG A 73 -36.75 0.62 20.45
CA ARG A 73 -38.07 1.24 20.25
C ARG A 73 -39.10 0.23 19.74
N ILE A 74 -38.72 -0.66 18.82
CA ILE A 74 -39.59 -1.75 18.32
C ILE A 74 -39.88 -2.76 19.45
N ARG A 75 -38.87 -3.18 20.21
CA ARG A 75 -39.06 -4.12 21.35
C ARG A 75 -39.95 -3.52 22.44
N ARG A 76 -39.75 -2.24 22.79
CA ARG A 76 -40.54 -1.53 23.82
C ARG A 76 -41.96 -1.18 23.36
N SER A 77 -42.26 -1.26 22.07
CA SER A 77 -43.56 -0.83 21.55
C SER A 77 -44.72 -1.78 21.88
N GLY A 78 -44.47 -2.94 22.52
CA GLY A 78 -45.52 -3.89 22.90
C GLY A 78 -46.42 -4.33 21.74
N GLY A 79 -45.88 -4.39 20.51
CA GLY A 79 -46.63 -4.74 19.30
C GLY A 79 -47.13 -3.57 18.44
N LYS A 80 -46.99 -2.31 18.89
CA LYS A 80 -47.40 -1.10 18.14
C LYS A 80 -46.54 -0.73 16.92
N LEU A 81 -45.32 -1.24 16.78
CA LEU A 81 -44.38 -0.97 15.68
C LEU A 81 -44.03 -2.29 14.97
N LYS A 82 -44.22 -2.34 13.64
CA LYS A 82 -43.81 -3.47 12.78
C LYS A 82 -42.56 -3.06 11.99
N GLY A 83 -41.62 -3.98 11.79
CA GLY A 83 -40.32 -3.69 11.13
C GLY A 83 -39.30 -4.83 11.15
N LYS A 84 -39.55 -5.88 11.95
CA LYS A 84 -38.79 -7.13 11.99
C LYS A 84 -38.40 -7.71 10.61
N PRO A 85 -39.29 -7.82 9.61
CA PRO A 85 -38.92 -8.37 8.30
C PRO A 85 -37.95 -7.48 7.52
N LEU A 86 -38.01 -6.16 7.70
CA LEU A 86 -37.09 -5.23 7.02
C LEU A 86 -35.67 -5.30 7.61
N ALA A 87 -35.56 -5.48 8.93
CA ALA A 87 -34.28 -5.72 9.59
C ALA A 87 -33.64 -7.06 9.16
N ILE A 88 -34.45 -8.11 9.02
CA ILE A 88 -34.00 -9.41 8.50
C ILE A 88 -33.55 -9.29 7.04
N ALA A 89 -34.31 -8.58 6.20
CA ALA A 89 -33.92 -8.33 4.81
C ALA A 89 -32.57 -7.61 4.70
N GLY A 90 -32.33 -6.59 5.53
CA GLY A 90 -31.05 -5.89 5.59
C GLY A 90 -29.87 -6.83 5.92
N ILE A 91 -30.01 -7.68 6.94
CA ILE A 91 -28.97 -8.66 7.32
C ILE A 91 -28.70 -9.65 6.19
N VAL A 92 -29.76 -10.19 5.56
CA VAL A 92 -29.62 -11.16 4.47
C VAL A 92 -28.93 -10.55 3.24
N ILE A 93 -29.28 -9.32 2.88
CA ILE A 93 -28.66 -8.60 1.76
C ILE A 93 -27.17 -8.35 2.04
N SER A 94 -26.81 -7.93 3.26
CA SER A 94 -25.41 -7.72 3.64
C SER A 94 -24.60 -9.02 3.63
N ILE A 95 -25.17 -10.14 4.09
CA ILE A 95 -24.49 -11.45 4.06
C ILE A 95 -24.27 -11.90 2.62
N LEU A 96 -25.29 -11.80 1.75
CA LEU A 96 -25.18 -12.16 0.33
C LEU A 96 -24.11 -11.34 -0.40
N LEU A 97 -24.06 -10.03 -0.17
CA LEU A 97 -23.06 -9.13 -0.74
C LEU A 97 -21.63 -9.45 -0.29
N MET A 98 -21.45 -10.04 0.90
CA MET A 98 -20.13 -10.44 1.41
C MET A 98 -19.72 -11.86 0.97
N SER A 99 -20.65 -12.63 0.40
CA SER A 99 -20.46 -14.05 0.03
C SER A 99 -20.10 -14.28 -1.44
N GLY A 100 -20.11 -13.22 -2.27
CA GLY A 100 -19.79 -13.25 -3.71
C GLY A 100 -18.59 -12.41 -4.04
#